data_AF-A0A098BYD1-F1
#
_entry.id   AF-A0A098BYD1-F1
#
_cell.length_a   1.000
_cell.length_b   1.000
_cell.length_c   1.000
_cell.angle_alpha   90.00
_cell.angle_beta   90.00
_cell.angle_gamma   90.00
#
_symmetry.space_group_name_H-M   'P 1'
#
loop_
_entity.id
_entity.type
_entity.pdbx_description
1 polymer ?
#
loop_
_entity_poly.entity_id
_entity_poly.type
_entity_poly.pdbx_seq_one_letter_code
_entity_poly.pdbx_strand_id
1 'polypeptide(L)'
;MLRKEEILERTSNGLNVFKHYITCQWRVGRNFFNPLYEDRKASCNIYFDRKTGTYKLKDFGNDEYSGDCFFFVGKLKGLNCNNSNDFIEILKTINQELSLGLSEEIDIPIQSDPAPANLIPEKKSKPYSSFQEQGFTRKEMEYWQQYGINIETLALYKVCSIREFKSVNNENQPYSIVSSLTEPIFGYNNKHYIKLYRPFSKIRFLYGGDIGKNYCFGLEQLPAKGDTVLITGVRKMFFCRYCYHGRKNLS
;
A
#
# COMPACT_ATOMS: atom_id res chain seq x y z
N MET A 1 3.40 -18.29 -3.65
CA MET A 1 3.15 -17.35 -4.77
C MET A 1 4.10 -16.15 -4.72
N LEU A 2 4.87 -15.91 -5.79
CA LEU A 2 5.75 -14.75 -5.92
C LEU A 2 4.94 -13.44 -5.97
N ARG A 3 5.35 -12.44 -5.18
CA ARG A 3 4.66 -11.15 -5.08
C ARG A 3 5.53 -10.02 -5.65
N LYS A 4 4.89 -9.09 -6.35
CA LYS A 4 5.51 -7.87 -6.90
C LYS A 4 6.32 -7.12 -5.83
N GLU A 5 5.75 -7.00 -4.64
CA GLU A 5 6.31 -6.24 -3.52
C GLU A 5 7.61 -6.84 -3.00
N GLU A 6 7.74 -8.16 -3.08
CA GLU A 6 8.89 -8.90 -2.60
C GLU A 6 10.08 -8.76 -3.56
N ILE A 7 9.79 -8.76 -4.86
CA ILE A 7 10.77 -8.38 -5.88
C ILE A 7 11.22 -6.94 -5.68
N LEU A 8 10.29 -5.99 -5.51
CA LEU A 8 10.64 -4.59 -5.30
C LEU A 8 11.55 -4.40 -4.07
N GLU A 9 11.26 -5.09 -2.96
CA GLU A 9 12.05 -5.00 -1.74
C GLU A 9 13.47 -5.56 -1.91
N ARG A 10 13.61 -6.71 -2.58
CA ARG A 10 14.92 -7.32 -2.86
C ARG A 10 15.73 -6.57 -3.94
N THR A 11 15.10 -5.69 -4.70
CA THR A 11 15.72 -4.99 -5.84
C THR A 11 15.90 -3.49 -5.61
N SER A 12 15.90 -3.03 -4.36
CA SER A 12 16.02 -1.61 -4.01
C SER A 12 14.93 -0.76 -4.69
N ASN A 13 13.68 -1.20 -4.54
CA ASN A 13 12.49 -0.63 -5.15
C ASN A 13 12.52 -0.60 -6.68
N GLY A 14 13.05 -1.67 -7.30
CA GLY A 14 13.13 -1.85 -8.76
C GLY A 14 14.40 -1.28 -9.41
N LEU A 15 15.27 -0.58 -8.67
CA LEU A 15 16.50 -0.02 -9.21
C LEU A 15 17.46 -1.10 -9.73
N ASN A 16 17.61 -2.18 -8.98
CA ASN A 16 18.54 -3.25 -9.33
C ASN A 16 18.08 -4.02 -10.57
N VAL A 17 16.77 -4.06 -10.84
CA VAL A 17 16.21 -4.63 -12.08
C VAL A 17 16.72 -3.82 -13.28
N PHE A 18 16.55 -2.50 -13.25
CA PHE A 18 17.07 -1.66 -14.34
C PHE A 18 18.59 -1.77 -14.51
N LYS A 19 19.35 -1.85 -13.41
CA LYS A 19 20.81 -2.02 -13.48
C LYS A 19 21.24 -3.34 -14.11
N HIS A 20 20.46 -4.40 -13.90
CA HIS A 20 20.75 -5.71 -14.46
C HIS A 20 20.54 -5.72 -15.99
N TYR A 21 19.41 -5.18 -16.46
CA TYR A 21 19.04 -5.26 -17.86
C TYR A 21 19.57 -4.14 -18.75
N ILE A 22 19.84 -2.95 -18.19
CA ILE A 22 20.37 -1.82 -18.94
C ILE A 22 21.88 -1.80 -18.80
N THR A 23 22.56 -2.40 -19.78
CA THR A 23 24.01 -2.62 -19.78
C THR A 23 24.82 -1.38 -20.19
N CYS A 24 24.20 -0.38 -20.83
CA CYS A 24 24.86 0.87 -21.18
C CYS A 24 25.19 1.69 -19.92
N GLN A 25 26.08 2.68 -20.04
CA GLN A 25 26.34 3.58 -18.90
C GLN A 25 25.18 4.57 -18.71
N TRP A 26 24.58 4.58 -17.51
CA TRP A 26 23.53 5.51 -17.15
C TRP A 26 23.60 5.90 -15.66
N ARG A 27 22.89 6.98 -15.31
CA ARG A 27 22.75 7.45 -13.92
C ARG A 27 21.31 7.88 -13.68
N VAL A 28 20.82 7.65 -12.46
CA VAL A 28 19.49 8.12 -12.04
C VAL A 28 19.38 9.63 -12.27
N GLY A 29 18.27 10.06 -12.86
CA GLY A 29 17.97 11.47 -13.17
C GLY A 29 18.69 12.05 -14.38
N ARG A 30 19.49 11.26 -15.12
CA ARG A 30 20.11 11.68 -16.38
C ARG A 30 19.54 10.88 -17.55
N ASN A 31 19.46 11.54 -18.70
CA ASN A 31 18.98 10.90 -19.92
C ASN A 31 20.05 10.00 -20.52
N PHE A 32 19.62 8.88 -21.09
CA PHE A 32 20.40 7.91 -21.83
C PHE A 32 19.53 7.37 -22.99
N PHE A 33 20.13 6.57 -23.88
CA PHE A 33 19.41 5.96 -25.01
C PHE A 33 18.50 4.84 -24.51
N ASN A 34 17.24 4.82 -24.99
CA ASN A 34 16.33 3.73 -24.61
C ASN A 34 16.83 2.39 -25.19
N PRO A 35 17.04 1.33 -24.39
CA PRO A 35 17.49 0.03 -24.89
C PRO A 35 16.39 -0.80 -25.58
N LEU A 36 15.12 -0.35 -25.55
CA LEU A 36 13.99 -1.10 -26.10
C LEU A 36 13.77 -0.88 -27.60
N TYR A 37 14.44 0.10 -28.22
CA TYR A 37 14.40 0.37 -29.66
C TYR A 37 15.65 1.13 -30.10
N GLU A 38 15.81 1.35 -31.40
CA GLU A 38 16.91 2.16 -31.95
C GLU A 38 16.67 3.65 -31.67
N ASP A 39 17.09 4.10 -30.49
CA ASP A 39 16.96 5.48 -30.06
C ASP A 39 18.07 6.36 -30.64
N ARG A 40 17.70 7.43 -31.35
CA ARG A 40 18.63 8.36 -31.99
C ARG A 40 19.00 9.54 -31.09
N LYS A 41 18.32 9.72 -29.96
CA LYS A 41 18.56 10.83 -29.03
C LYS A 41 18.31 10.37 -27.60
N ALA A 42 19.30 10.54 -26.72
CA ALA A 42 19.16 10.23 -25.30
C ALA A 42 17.91 10.89 -24.66
N SER A 43 16.84 10.11 -24.57
CA SER A 43 15.49 10.56 -24.26
C SER A 43 14.86 9.78 -23.10
N CYS A 44 15.49 8.68 -22.69
CA CYS A 44 15.06 7.84 -21.58
C CYS A 44 15.80 8.22 -20.29
N ASN A 45 15.10 8.29 -19.16
CA ASN A 45 15.69 8.48 -17.84
C ASN A 45 15.14 7.45 -16.85
N ILE A 46 15.89 7.20 -15.79
CA ILE A 46 15.38 6.47 -14.61
C ILE A 46 15.32 7.44 -13.44
N TYR A 47 14.18 7.50 -12.76
CA TYR A 47 13.95 8.40 -11.65
C TYR A 47 13.20 7.68 -10.52
N PHE A 48 13.36 8.19 -9.30
CA PHE A 48 12.61 7.69 -8.15
C PHE A 48 11.25 8.40 -8.08
N ASP A 49 10.17 7.66 -8.31
CA ASP A 49 8.83 8.20 -8.16
C ASP A 49 8.43 8.17 -6.68
N ARG A 50 8.46 9.35 -6.04
CA ARG A 50 8.07 9.52 -4.64
C ARG A 50 6.61 9.14 -4.36
N LYS A 51 5.73 9.15 -5.37
CA LYS A 51 4.32 8.79 -5.19
C LYS A 51 4.13 7.29 -5.02
N THR A 52 4.88 6.48 -5.76
CA THR A 52 4.79 5.01 -5.69
C THR A 52 5.89 4.38 -4.85
N GLY A 53 6.92 5.14 -4.48
CA GLY A 53 8.07 4.64 -3.73
C GLY A 53 8.95 3.70 -4.56
N THR A 54 8.90 3.78 -5.88
CA THR A 54 9.60 2.88 -6.80
C THR A 54 10.38 3.67 -7.86
N TYR A 55 11.44 3.05 -8.37
CA TYR A 55 12.10 3.57 -9.56
C TYR A 55 11.24 3.32 -10.80
N LYS A 56 11.21 4.30 -11.68
CA LYS A 56 10.50 4.25 -12.96
C LYS A 56 11.41 4.72 -14.08
N LEU A 57 11.13 4.21 -15.26
CA LEU A 57 11.71 4.65 -16.50
C LEU A 57 10.74 5.64 -17.15
N LYS A 58 11.23 6.83 -17.49
CA LYS A 58 10.50 7.81 -18.30
C LYS A 58 11.22 7.98 -19.62
N ASP A 59 10.50 7.79 -20.70
CA ASP A 59 10.97 8.11 -22.04
C ASP A 59 10.27 9.38 -22.54
N PHE A 60 11.06 10.40 -22.85
CA PHE A 60 10.60 11.68 -23.41
C PHE A 60 10.50 11.66 -24.94
N GLY A 61 11.10 10.68 -25.60
CA GLY A 61 11.06 10.46 -27.05
C GLY A 61 9.85 9.61 -27.46
N ASN A 62 9.53 8.58 -26.68
CA ASN A 62 8.32 7.79 -26.88
C ASN A 62 7.72 7.32 -25.54
N ASP A 63 6.59 7.93 -25.15
CA ASP A 63 5.96 7.66 -23.85
C ASP A 63 5.45 6.22 -23.69
N GLU A 64 5.23 5.48 -24.78
CA GLU A 64 4.79 4.07 -24.74
C GLU A 64 5.82 3.13 -24.09
N TYR A 65 7.07 3.57 -23.97
CA TYR A 65 8.13 2.84 -23.29
C TYR A 65 8.34 3.28 -21.84
N SER A 66 7.57 4.24 -21.33
CA SER A 66 7.61 4.66 -19.93
C SER A 66 6.89 3.68 -19.02
N GLY A 67 7.48 3.37 -17.85
CA GLY A 67 6.86 2.43 -16.92
C GLY A 67 7.69 2.11 -15.67
N ASP A 68 7.21 1.16 -14.88
CA ASP A 68 7.98 0.58 -13.78
C ASP A 68 8.91 -0.55 -14.29
N CYS A 69 9.71 -1.13 -13.39
CA CYS A 69 10.66 -2.18 -13.77
C CYS A 69 9.97 -3.44 -14.35
N PHE A 70 8.74 -3.73 -13.95
CA PHE A 70 8.00 -4.89 -14.48
C PHE A 70 7.52 -4.63 -15.89
N PHE A 71 7.00 -3.42 -16.17
CA PHE A 71 6.66 -3.00 -17.52
C PHE A 71 7.88 -3.07 -18.45
N PHE A 72 9.02 -2.59 -17.98
CA PHE A 72 10.26 -2.63 -18.74
C PHE A 72 10.70 -4.06 -19.08
N VAL A 73 10.70 -4.98 -18.10
CA VAL A 73 11.02 -6.40 -18.34
C VAL A 73 9.97 -7.06 -19.22
N GLY A 74 8.69 -6.73 -19.05
CA GLY A 74 7.62 -7.19 -19.93
C GLY A 74 7.88 -6.81 -21.39
N LYS A 75 8.23 -5.54 -21.65
CA LYS A 75 8.60 -5.08 -23.00
C LYS A 75 9.83 -5.80 -23.55
N LEU A 76 10.87 -6.01 -22.73
CA LEU A 76 12.07 -6.76 -23.12
C LEU A 76 11.76 -8.21 -23.53
N LYS A 77 10.81 -8.86 -22.83
CA LYS A 77 10.48 -10.27 -23.01
C LYS A 77 9.26 -10.50 -23.92
N GLY A 78 8.65 -9.43 -24.44
CA GLY A 78 7.44 -9.51 -25.27
C GLY A 78 6.18 -9.91 -24.50
N LEU A 79 6.13 -9.67 -23.19
CA LEU A 79 5.05 -10.04 -22.27
C LEU A 79 4.17 -8.83 -21.90
N ASN A 80 2.86 -9.05 -21.70
CA ASN A 80 1.90 -8.00 -21.39
C ASN A 80 1.57 -7.95 -19.89
N CYS A 81 1.94 -6.86 -19.22
CA CYS A 81 1.67 -6.66 -17.79
C CYS A 81 0.17 -6.59 -17.40
N ASN A 82 -0.73 -6.37 -18.35
CA ASN A 82 -2.18 -6.39 -18.09
C ASN A 82 -2.75 -7.82 -18.08
N ASN A 83 -1.99 -8.81 -18.58
CA ASN A 83 -2.33 -10.22 -18.51
C ASN A 83 -1.70 -10.83 -17.24
N SER A 84 -2.51 -11.51 -16.42
CA SER A 84 -2.05 -12.07 -15.15
C SER A 84 -1.01 -13.17 -15.31
N ASN A 85 -1.08 -14.01 -16.35
CA ASN A 85 -0.12 -15.09 -16.59
C ASN A 85 1.23 -14.52 -17.01
N ASP A 86 1.23 -13.60 -17.98
CA ASP A 86 2.42 -12.87 -18.42
C ASP A 86 3.07 -12.12 -17.26
N PHE A 87 2.26 -11.51 -16.39
CA PHE A 87 2.79 -10.81 -15.21
C PHE A 87 3.44 -11.77 -14.21
N ILE A 88 2.85 -12.94 -13.95
CA ILE A 88 3.48 -13.99 -13.12
C ILE A 88 4.80 -14.44 -13.74
N GLU A 89 4.85 -14.60 -15.06
CA GLU A 89 6.06 -14.97 -15.77
C GLU A 89 7.16 -13.91 -15.63
N ILE A 90 6.81 -12.62 -15.78
CA ILE A 90 7.74 -11.50 -15.51
C ILE A 90 8.30 -11.57 -14.07
N LEU A 91 7.46 -11.87 -13.07
CA LEU A 91 7.93 -12.01 -11.69
C LEU A 91 8.92 -13.17 -11.54
N LYS A 92 8.63 -14.33 -12.15
CA LYS A 92 9.53 -15.50 -12.13
C LYS A 92 10.85 -15.20 -12.83
N THR A 93 10.81 -14.57 -14.00
CA THR A 93 12.02 -14.18 -14.75
C THR A 93 12.92 -13.28 -13.92
N ILE A 94 12.37 -12.25 -13.27
CA ILE A 94 13.17 -11.35 -12.43
C ILE A 94 13.74 -12.09 -11.21
N ASN A 95 12.95 -12.97 -10.58
CA ASN A 95 13.41 -13.77 -9.44
C ASN A 95 14.59 -14.68 -9.80
N GLN A 96 14.52 -15.32 -10.97
CA GLN A 96 15.54 -16.25 -11.47
C GLN A 96 16.78 -15.50 -11.97
N GLU A 97 16.63 -14.49 -12.82
CA GLU A 97 17.77 -13.79 -13.45
C GLU A 97 18.55 -12.90 -12.47
N LEU A 98 17.89 -12.37 -11.42
CA LEU A 98 18.57 -11.65 -10.32
C LEU A 98 18.92 -12.56 -9.13
N SER A 99 18.64 -13.87 -9.21
CA SER A 99 18.90 -14.83 -8.13
C SER A 99 18.36 -14.37 -6.77
N LEU A 100 17.11 -13.88 -6.73
CA LEU A 100 16.53 -13.28 -5.52
C LEU A 100 16.16 -14.32 -4.45
N GLY A 101 16.07 -15.60 -4.84
CA GLY A 101 15.82 -16.73 -3.94
C GLY A 101 14.43 -16.72 -3.31
N LEU A 102 13.43 -16.20 -4.01
CA LEU A 102 12.04 -16.18 -3.54
C LEU A 102 11.35 -17.50 -3.91
N SER A 103 10.66 -18.11 -2.94
CA SER A 103 10.01 -19.42 -3.09
C SER A 103 8.83 -19.38 -4.07
N GLU A 104 8.90 -20.24 -5.09
CA GLU A 104 7.82 -20.49 -6.06
C GLU A 104 6.81 -21.51 -5.51
N GLU A 105 6.26 -21.32 -4.30
CA GLU A 105 5.36 -22.33 -3.73
C GLU A 105 4.04 -22.45 -4.53
N ILE A 106 3.83 -23.68 -5.02
CA ILE A 106 2.62 -24.29 -5.59
C ILE A 106 1.96 -25.09 -4.45
N ASP A 107 0.68 -24.85 -4.18
CA ASP A 107 -0.11 -25.57 -3.17
C ASP A 107 -0.31 -27.05 -3.50
N ILE A 108 -0.07 -27.97 -2.53
CA ILE A 108 -0.82 -29.23 -2.28
C ILE A 108 -0.75 -29.56 -0.75
N PRO A 109 -1.81 -30.14 -0.10
CA PRO A 109 -2.08 -29.96 1.34
C PRO A 109 -1.86 -31.19 2.26
N ILE A 110 -2.04 -30.93 3.59
CA ILE A 110 -2.35 -31.83 4.73
C ILE A 110 -1.15 -32.39 5.55
N GLN A 111 -0.95 -31.98 6.82
CA GLN A 111 -1.46 -32.64 8.06
C GLN A 111 -0.79 -32.08 9.36
N SER A 112 -1.50 -32.32 10.45
CA SER A 112 -1.47 -31.85 11.85
C SER A 112 -0.27 -32.21 12.75
N ASP A 113 0.02 -31.25 13.67
CA ASP A 113 0.50 -31.34 15.07
C ASP A 113 1.92 -31.86 15.42
N PRO A 114 2.44 -31.64 16.65
CA PRO A 114 2.73 -30.36 17.32
C PRO A 114 4.21 -30.24 17.82
N ALA A 115 4.72 -29.01 17.91
CA ALA A 115 5.85 -28.43 18.68
C ALA A 115 7.00 -29.34 19.25
N PRO A 116 8.29 -28.90 19.23
CA PRO A 116 8.71 -27.84 20.14
C PRO A 116 9.77 -26.85 19.62
N ALA A 117 9.66 -25.63 20.15
CA ALA A 117 10.70 -24.63 20.41
C ALA A 117 11.97 -24.65 19.53
N ASN A 118 12.05 -23.69 18.61
CA ASN A 118 13.31 -23.00 18.37
C ASN A 118 13.08 -21.49 18.38
N LEU A 119 13.70 -20.89 19.39
CA LEU A 119 13.79 -19.46 19.66
C LEU A 119 14.43 -18.77 18.44
N ILE A 120 13.62 -18.09 17.64
CA ILE A 120 14.14 -17.05 16.74
C ILE A 120 14.09 -15.75 17.54
N PRO A 121 15.22 -15.01 17.65
CA PRO A 121 15.27 -13.79 18.44
C PRO A 121 14.19 -12.81 17.97
N GLU A 122 13.39 -12.33 18.91
CA GLU A 122 12.53 -11.16 18.71
C GLU A 122 13.36 -10.06 18.05
N LYS A 123 13.13 -9.82 16.76
CA LYS A 123 13.54 -8.57 16.13
C LYS A 123 12.71 -7.49 16.80
N LYS A 124 13.33 -6.88 17.81
CA LYS A 124 12.82 -5.76 18.60
C LYS A 124 11.93 -4.88 17.75
N SER A 125 10.63 -4.90 18.08
CA SER A 125 9.63 -4.00 17.54
C SER A 125 10.15 -2.56 17.61
N LYS A 126 10.10 -1.84 16.48
CA LYS A 126 10.18 -0.38 16.51
C LYS A 126 8.94 0.13 17.26
N PRO A 127 9.04 1.20 18.06
CA PRO A 127 7.97 1.58 18.98
C PRO A 127 6.71 1.96 18.22
N TYR A 128 5.57 1.36 18.61
CA TYR A 128 4.25 1.87 18.27
C TYR A 128 4.19 3.38 18.54
N SER A 129 3.55 4.14 17.64
CA SER A 129 3.15 5.50 17.97
C SER A 129 2.29 5.48 19.24
N SER A 130 2.70 6.23 20.26
CA SER A 130 1.96 6.30 21.53
C SER A 130 0.82 7.29 21.38
N PHE A 131 -0.40 6.90 21.72
CA PHE A 131 -1.55 7.80 21.69
C PHE A 131 -2.44 7.61 22.91
N GLN A 132 -3.19 8.65 23.24
CA GLN A 132 -4.17 8.66 24.31
C GLN A 132 -5.55 8.87 23.70
N GLU A 133 -6.47 7.94 23.97
CA GLU A 133 -7.87 8.07 23.58
C GLU A 133 -8.64 8.93 24.59
N GLN A 134 -9.74 9.51 24.13
CA GLN A 134 -10.74 10.18 24.96
C GLN A 134 -12.14 9.80 24.47
N GLY A 135 -13.14 10.04 25.31
CA GLY A 135 -14.54 9.92 24.89
C GLY A 135 -14.89 10.95 23.83
N PHE A 136 -15.78 10.60 22.90
CA PHE A 136 -16.31 11.55 21.94
C PHE A 136 -17.09 12.65 22.66
N THR A 137 -16.73 13.90 22.38
CA THR A 137 -17.49 15.07 22.81
C THR A 137 -18.78 15.22 22.00
N ARG A 138 -19.75 15.96 22.54
CA ARG A 138 -21.02 16.24 21.82
C ARG A 138 -20.78 16.85 20.43
N LYS A 139 -19.84 17.78 20.31
CA LYS A 139 -19.49 18.44 19.03
C LYS A 139 -18.89 17.48 18.01
N GLU A 140 -18.06 16.54 18.45
CA GLU A 140 -17.50 15.51 17.57
C GLU A 140 -18.60 14.54 17.10
N MET A 141 -19.55 14.20 17.97
CA MET A 141 -20.71 13.40 17.60
C MET A 141 -21.61 14.12 16.59
N GLU A 142 -21.92 15.40 16.82
CA GLU A 142 -22.65 16.26 15.87
C GLU A 142 -21.92 16.31 14.51
N TYR A 143 -20.59 16.41 14.52
CA TYR A 143 -19.78 16.37 13.31
C TYR A 143 -19.93 15.05 12.53
N TRP A 144 -19.94 13.89 13.19
CA TRP A 144 -20.10 12.61 12.49
C TRP A 144 -21.55 12.40 12.01
N GLN A 145 -22.51 12.86 12.80
CA GLN A 145 -23.94 12.74 12.50
C GLN A 145 -24.34 13.47 11.21
N GLN A 146 -23.68 14.58 10.87
CA GLN A 146 -23.96 15.30 9.60
C GLN A 146 -23.70 14.42 8.36
N TYR A 147 -22.87 13.38 8.48
CA TYR A 147 -22.59 12.39 7.43
C TYR A 147 -23.41 11.10 7.59
N GLY A 148 -24.36 11.07 8.52
CA GLY A 148 -25.15 9.88 8.85
C GLY A 148 -24.37 8.81 9.63
N ILE A 149 -23.27 9.16 10.29
CA ILE A 149 -22.40 8.22 11.01
C ILE A 149 -22.72 8.30 12.51
N ASN A 150 -23.15 7.18 13.11
CA ASN A 150 -23.47 7.07 14.53
C ASN A 150 -22.33 6.41 15.34
N ILE A 151 -22.46 6.38 16.67
CA ILE A 151 -21.45 5.81 17.57
C ILE A 151 -21.21 4.31 17.33
N GLU A 152 -22.25 3.56 16.97
CA GLU A 152 -22.15 2.13 16.64
C GLU A 152 -21.29 1.90 15.39
N THR A 153 -21.44 2.76 14.39
CA THR A 153 -20.65 2.74 13.16
C THR A 153 -19.20 3.12 13.46
N LEU A 154 -18.97 4.14 14.29
CA LEU A 154 -17.62 4.50 14.73
C LEU A 154 -16.95 3.32 15.45
N ALA A 155 -17.67 2.63 16.34
CA ALA A 155 -17.17 1.44 17.03
C ALA A 155 -16.86 0.28 16.06
N LEU A 156 -17.75 0.00 15.10
CA LEU A 156 -17.58 -1.04 14.08
C LEU A 156 -16.30 -0.83 13.25
N TYR A 157 -15.99 0.44 12.94
CA TYR A 157 -14.78 0.83 12.21
C TYR A 157 -13.58 1.15 13.12
N LYS A 158 -13.68 0.83 14.43
CA LYS A 158 -12.62 1.05 15.43
C LYS A 158 -12.12 2.50 15.46
N VAL A 159 -13.05 3.45 15.34
CA VAL A 159 -12.77 4.88 15.38
C VAL A 159 -12.85 5.39 16.81
N CYS A 160 -11.79 6.04 17.28
CA CYS A 160 -11.73 6.70 18.59
C CYS A 160 -11.43 8.20 18.45
N SER A 161 -11.82 8.99 19.44
CA SER A 161 -11.33 10.37 19.59
C SER A 161 -9.97 10.32 20.28
N ILE A 162 -8.98 11.01 19.72
CA ILE A 162 -7.60 11.03 20.20
C ILE A 162 -7.39 12.34 20.96
N ARG A 163 -6.93 12.26 22.21
CA ARG A 163 -6.51 13.41 23.01
C ARG A 163 -5.12 13.88 22.60
N GLU A 164 -4.18 12.95 22.52
CA GLU A 164 -2.79 13.23 22.19
C GLU A 164 -2.20 12.07 21.38
N PHE A 165 -1.39 12.38 20.39
CA PHE A 165 -0.63 11.43 19.58
C PHE A 165 0.85 11.82 19.58
N LYS A 166 1.75 10.87 19.85
CA LYS A 166 3.20 11.02 19.85
C LYS A 166 3.82 10.06 18.86
N SER A 167 4.73 10.57 18.02
CA SER A 167 5.47 9.75 17.07
C SER A 167 6.81 10.39 16.74
N VAL A 168 7.57 9.75 15.86
CA VAL A 168 8.83 10.26 15.34
C VAL A 168 8.66 10.55 13.86
N ASN A 169 9.23 11.65 13.40
CA ASN A 169 9.25 11.98 11.98
C ASN A 169 10.36 11.20 11.24
N ASN A 170 10.48 11.39 9.93
CA ASN A 170 11.49 10.71 9.12
C ASN A 170 12.94 11.06 9.49
N GLU A 171 13.15 12.11 10.28
CA GLU A 171 14.46 12.55 10.80
C GLU A 171 14.71 12.01 12.22
N ASN A 172 13.88 11.06 12.69
CA ASN A 172 13.88 10.54 14.05
C ASN A 172 13.64 11.59 15.15
N GLN A 173 13.08 12.75 14.80
CA GLN A 173 12.71 13.75 15.79
C GLN A 173 11.32 13.44 16.35
N PRO A 174 11.15 13.39 17.68
CA PRO A 174 9.85 13.19 18.30
C PRO A 174 8.96 14.41 18.07
N TYR A 175 7.69 14.16 17.78
CA TYR A 175 6.65 15.17 17.72
C TYR A 175 5.40 14.70 18.45
N SER A 176 4.62 15.64 18.96
CA SER A 176 3.30 15.39 19.54
C SER A 176 2.23 16.24 18.86
N ILE A 177 1.03 15.70 18.77
CA ILE A 177 -0.17 16.38 18.26
C ILE A 177 -1.25 16.23 19.32
N VAL A 178 -1.79 17.35 19.77
CA VAL A 178 -2.85 17.41 20.79
C VAL A 178 -4.15 17.85 20.12
N SER A 179 -5.24 17.17 20.46
CA SER A 179 -6.57 17.50 19.97
C SER A 179 -7.12 18.74 20.67
N SER A 180 -7.91 19.53 19.94
CA SER A 180 -8.58 20.71 20.46
C SER A 180 -10.03 20.78 19.99
N LEU A 181 -10.82 21.69 20.56
CA LEU A 181 -12.22 21.88 20.16
C LEU A 181 -12.36 22.34 18.70
N THR A 182 -11.34 22.98 18.13
CA THR A 182 -11.33 23.49 16.75
C THR A 182 -10.58 22.57 15.79
N GLU A 183 -9.63 21.78 16.29
CA GLU A 183 -8.92 20.73 15.54
C GLU A 183 -9.02 19.37 16.25
N PRO A 184 -10.21 18.72 16.25
CA PRO A 184 -10.36 17.36 16.71
C PRO A 184 -9.50 16.37 15.91
N ILE A 185 -9.10 15.30 16.59
CA ILE A 185 -8.31 14.21 16.01
C ILE A 185 -9.07 12.91 16.20
N PHE A 186 -9.30 12.20 15.11
CA PHE A 186 -9.92 10.89 15.12
C PHE A 186 -8.91 9.82 14.70
N GLY A 187 -8.86 8.71 15.41
CA GLY A 187 -7.98 7.58 15.13
C GLY A 187 -8.75 6.38 14.61
N TYR A 188 -8.38 5.84 13.45
CA TYR A 188 -8.82 4.52 13.00
C TYR A 188 -7.81 3.49 13.51
N ASN A 189 -8.15 2.85 14.62
CA ASN A 189 -7.24 1.99 15.35
C ASN A 189 -7.25 0.56 14.78
N ASN A 190 -6.06 0.01 14.53
CA ASN A 190 -5.85 -1.34 14.06
C ASN A 190 -4.74 -2.01 14.86
N LYS A 191 -4.62 -3.34 14.72
CA LYS A 191 -3.67 -4.13 15.50
C LYS A 191 -2.23 -3.61 15.37
N HIS A 192 -1.82 -3.08 14.21
CA HIS A 192 -0.43 -2.75 13.90
C HIS A 192 -0.20 -1.29 13.49
N TYR A 193 -1.26 -0.50 13.33
CA TYR A 193 -1.17 0.89 12.92
C TYR A 193 -2.40 1.67 13.37
N ILE A 194 -2.27 2.99 13.31
CA ILE A 194 -3.36 3.94 13.46
C ILE A 194 -3.32 4.93 12.31
N LYS A 195 -4.49 5.19 11.71
CA LYS A 195 -4.67 6.29 10.77
C LYS A 195 -5.35 7.44 11.50
N LEU A 196 -4.69 8.58 11.58
CA LEU A 196 -5.29 9.81 12.11
C LEU A 196 -6.05 10.54 11.02
N TYR A 197 -7.21 11.08 11.39
CA TYR A 197 -8.02 11.98 10.60
C TYR A 197 -8.24 13.28 11.37
N ARG A 198 -7.82 14.39 10.77
CA ARG A 198 -7.89 15.75 11.33
C ARG A 198 -8.71 16.62 10.38
N PRO A 199 -10.05 16.65 10.49
CA PRO A 199 -10.93 17.25 9.48
C PRO A 199 -10.59 18.70 9.14
N PHE A 200 -10.21 19.50 10.14
CA PHE A 200 -9.99 20.94 10.01
C PHE A 200 -8.52 21.34 9.92
N SER A 201 -7.59 20.38 9.94
CA SER A 201 -6.17 20.67 9.85
C SER A 201 -5.66 20.67 8.41
N LYS A 202 -4.58 21.40 8.13
CA LYS A 202 -3.92 21.38 6.81
C LYS A 202 -3.44 19.98 6.45
N ILE A 203 -2.89 19.25 7.43
CA ILE A 203 -2.52 17.84 7.29
C ILE A 203 -3.65 16.99 7.84
N ARG A 204 -4.58 16.63 6.95
CA ARG A 204 -5.82 15.92 7.31
C ARG A 204 -5.62 14.45 7.66
N PHE A 205 -4.54 13.83 7.17
CA PHE A 205 -4.27 12.41 7.39
C PHE A 205 -2.83 12.18 7.79
N LEU A 206 -2.65 11.38 8.84
CA LEU A 206 -1.35 10.90 9.30
C LEU A 206 -1.46 9.42 9.62
N TYR A 207 -0.33 8.73 9.63
CA TYR A 207 -0.26 7.31 9.92
C TYR A 207 0.82 7.08 10.97
N GLY A 208 0.51 6.23 11.94
CA GLY A 208 1.46 5.73 12.92
C GLY A 208 1.50 4.20 12.88
N GLY A 209 2.67 3.61 13.00
CA GLY A 209 2.85 2.16 12.88
C GLY A 209 2.90 1.67 11.42
N ASP A 210 2.69 0.37 11.23
CA ASP A 210 2.80 -0.29 9.92
C ASP A 210 1.42 -0.66 9.38
N ILE A 211 0.98 0.10 8.36
CA ILE A 211 -0.30 -0.09 7.68
C ILE A 211 -0.31 -1.31 6.76
N GLY A 212 0.85 -1.84 6.39
CA GLY A 212 0.99 -2.90 5.40
C GLY A 212 0.62 -2.46 3.98
N LYS A 213 1.05 -3.26 2.99
CA LYS A 213 0.89 -2.92 1.56
C LYS A 213 -0.50 -3.24 0.98
N ASN A 214 -1.31 -4.07 1.67
CA ASN A 214 -2.62 -4.55 1.21
C ASN A 214 -3.79 -3.98 2.03
N TYR A 215 -3.61 -2.82 2.64
CA TYR A 215 -4.69 -2.19 3.39
C TYR A 215 -5.84 -1.78 2.46
N CYS A 216 -7.00 -2.38 2.69
CA CYS A 216 -8.26 -1.92 2.13
C CYS A 216 -9.17 -1.50 3.29
N PHE A 217 -9.48 -0.20 3.35
CA PHE A 217 -10.37 0.30 4.38
C PHE A 217 -11.77 -0.31 4.22
N GLY A 218 -12.34 -0.80 5.33
CA GLY A 218 -13.67 -1.43 5.32
C GLY A 218 -13.66 -2.91 5.01
N LEU A 219 -12.51 -3.51 4.66
CA LEU A 219 -12.41 -4.92 4.33
C LEU A 219 -12.78 -5.82 5.53
N GLU A 220 -12.32 -5.47 6.74
CA GLU A 220 -12.66 -6.20 7.97
C GLU A 220 -14.15 -6.12 8.34
N GLN A 221 -14.87 -5.12 7.81
CA GLN A 221 -16.29 -4.91 8.07
C GLN A 221 -17.18 -5.60 7.02
N LEU A 222 -16.61 -6.24 6.00
CA LEU A 222 -17.37 -7.01 5.04
C LEU A 222 -17.90 -8.31 5.66
N PRO A 223 -19.13 -8.71 5.32
CA PRO A 223 -19.65 -10.02 5.72
C PRO A 223 -18.85 -11.14 5.05
N ALA A 224 -18.78 -12.30 5.71
CA ALA A 224 -18.09 -13.48 5.16
C ALA A 224 -18.72 -14.03 3.86
N LYS A 225 -19.97 -13.63 3.54
CA LYS A 225 -20.70 -14.01 2.34
C LYS A 225 -21.44 -12.80 1.76
N GLY A 226 -21.49 -12.72 0.44
CA GLY A 226 -22.27 -11.73 -0.30
C GLY A 226 -22.05 -11.85 -1.81
N ASP A 227 -23.07 -11.51 -2.59
CA ASP A 227 -23.04 -11.68 -4.05
C ASP A 227 -22.44 -10.45 -4.77
N THR A 228 -22.29 -9.32 -4.08
CA THR A 228 -21.82 -8.06 -4.67
C THR A 228 -21.04 -7.23 -3.66
N VAL A 229 -19.86 -6.76 -4.06
CA VAL A 229 -19.04 -5.80 -3.32
C VAL A 229 -18.91 -4.53 -4.15
N LEU A 230 -19.31 -3.39 -3.57
CA LEU A 230 -19.15 -2.09 -4.20
C LEU A 230 -17.83 -1.47 -3.75
N ILE A 231 -16.88 -1.39 -4.68
CA ILE A 231 -15.57 -0.75 -4.46
C ILE A 231 -15.67 0.70 -4.90
N THR A 232 -15.66 1.63 -3.95
CA THR A 232 -15.64 3.06 -4.26
C THR A 232 -14.20 3.51 -4.53
N GLY A 233 -13.89 3.74 -5.80
CA GLY A 233 -12.62 4.35 -6.22
C GLY A 233 -12.64 5.85 -5.94
N VAL A 234 -12.11 6.28 -4.82
CA VAL A 234 -11.89 7.70 -4.57
C VAL A 234 -10.45 7.94 -4.18
N ARG A 235 -9.78 8.81 -4.94
CA ARG A 235 -8.42 9.31 -4.66
C ARG A 235 -8.34 10.06 -3.30
N LYS A 236 -9.47 10.21 -2.60
CA LYS A 236 -9.71 10.70 -1.22
C LYS A 236 -11.10 10.20 -0.75
N MET A 237 -11.13 9.30 0.26
CA MET A 237 -12.24 8.50 0.86
C MET A 237 -13.59 9.20 1.16
N PHE A 238 -14.74 8.46 1.11
CA PHE A 238 -15.58 8.00 2.26
C PHE A 238 -16.93 7.33 1.84
N PHE A 239 -17.34 6.29 2.60
CA PHE A 239 -18.63 5.57 2.72
C PHE A 239 -19.24 4.78 1.53
N CYS A 240 -19.55 3.51 1.80
CA CYS A 240 -20.34 2.64 0.94
C CYS A 240 -21.74 2.44 1.57
N ARG A 241 -22.78 2.79 0.81
CA ARG A 241 -24.19 2.55 1.16
C ARG A 241 -24.60 1.21 0.55
N TYR A 242 -25.06 0.27 1.37
CA TYR A 242 -25.61 -1.00 0.90
C TYR A 242 -26.87 -0.76 0.04
N CYS A 243 -26.92 -1.34 -1.16
CA CYS A 243 -28.16 -1.61 -1.87
C CYS A 243 -28.42 -3.12 -1.81
N TYR A 244 -29.32 -3.54 -0.92
CA TYR A 244 -29.86 -4.89 -0.90
C TYR A 244 -30.96 -4.96 -1.96
N HIS A 245 -30.73 -5.65 -3.08
CA HIS A 245 -31.83 -6.12 -3.94
C HIS A 245 -32.05 -7.59 -3.62
N GLY A 246 -32.80 -7.82 -2.54
CA GLY A 246 -33.35 -9.13 -2.24
C GLY A 246 -34.37 -9.51 -3.30
N ARG A 247 -33.99 -10.32 -4.28
CA ARG A 247 -34.96 -11.18 -4.96
C ARG A 247 -35.35 -12.26 -3.96
N LYS A 248 -36.39 -11.99 -3.18
CA LYS A 248 -37.17 -13.05 -2.56
C LYS A 248 -37.84 -13.82 -3.69
N ASN A 249 -37.42 -15.07 -3.86
CA ASN A 249 -38.28 -16.09 -4.43
C ASN A 249 -39.58 -16.09 -3.63
N LEU A 250 -40.68 -15.72 -4.28
CA LEU A 250 -42.02 -16.07 -3.86
C LEU A 250 -42.43 -17.22 -4.78
N SER A 251 -42.69 -18.36 -4.12
CA SER A 251 -43.52 -19.50 -4.50
C SER A 251 -44.11 -19.52 -5.91
#